data_AF-A0A2W6BH04-F1
#
_entry.id   AF-A0A2W6BH04-F1
#
_cell.length_a   1.000
_cell.length_b   1.000
_cell.length_c   1.000
_cell.angle_alpha   90.00
_cell.angle_beta   90.00
_cell.angle_gamma   90.00
#
_symmetry.space_group_name_H-M   'P 1'
#
loop_
_entity.id
_entity.type
_entity.pdbx_description
1 polymer ?
#
loop_
_entity_poly.entity_id
_entity_poly.type
_entity_poly.pdbx_seq_one_letter_code
_entity_poly.pdbx_strand_id
1 'polypeptide(L)' 'MTKMMEAMPKFTGDADIDFMKQMRTHHEAAIDMAKVVLANGKNADTKKLAQKIIAAQEKEIATIDAWLKKKGA' A
#
# COMPACT_ATOMS: atom_id res chain seq x y z
N MET A 1 -19.13 8.32 6.25
CA MET A 1 -19.10 6.88 6.56
C MET A 1 -19.59 6.04 5.38
N THR A 2 -20.77 6.31 4.81
CA THR A 2 -21.36 5.55 3.69
C THR A 2 -20.49 5.50 2.42
N LYS A 3 -19.88 6.62 2.00
CA LYS A 3 -19.03 6.67 0.79
C LYS A 3 -17.73 5.85 0.86
N MET A 4 -17.17 5.57 2.04
CA MET A 4 -15.94 4.77 2.16
C MET A 4 -16.21 3.27 2.19
N MET A 5 -17.41 2.84 2.59
CA MET A 5 -17.82 1.43 2.54
C MET A 5 -18.20 0.99 1.12
N GLU A 6 -18.64 1.90 0.25
CA GLU A 6 -18.92 1.61 -1.16
C GLU A 6 -17.66 1.49 -2.04
N ALA A 7 -16.51 1.99 -1.58
CA ALA A 7 -15.26 2.02 -2.33
C ALA A 7 -14.33 0.82 -2.05
N MET A 8 -14.70 -0.08 -1.13
CA MET A 8 -13.98 -1.34 -0.95
C MET A 8 -14.17 -2.18 -2.21
N PRO A 9 -13.09 -2.59 -2.90
CA PRO A 9 -13.19 -3.52 -4.02
C PRO A 9 -14.03 -4.72 -3.58
N LYS A 10 -15.05 -5.06 -4.36
CA LYS A 10 -15.79 -6.30 -4.12
C LYS A 10 -14.77 -7.44 -4.18
N PHE A 11 -14.75 -8.26 -3.13
CA PHE A 11 -13.97 -9.48 -3.09
C PHE A 11 -14.27 -10.29 -4.37
N THR A 12 -13.21 -10.71 -5.05
CA THR A 12 -13.30 -11.57 -6.22
C THR A 12 -13.70 -13.00 -5.82
N GLY A 13 -13.51 -13.35 -4.54
CA GLY A 13 -13.72 -14.70 -4.01
C GLY A 13 -12.46 -15.56 -4.06
N ASP A 14 -11.40 -15.07 -4.69
CA ASP A 14 -10.05 -15.62 -4.62
C ASP A 14 -9.26 -14.85 -3.56
N ALA A 15 -8.97 -15.53 -2.45
CA ALA A 15 -8.31 -14.93 -1.29
C ALA A 15 -6.90 -14.40 -1.62
N ASP A 16 -6.18 -15.04 -2.55
CA ASP A 16 -4.84 -14.60 -2.93
C ASP A 16 -4.93 -13.32 -3.76
N ILE A 17 -5.84 -13.24 -4.72
CA ILE A 17 -6.08 -12.03 -5.52
C ILE A 17 -6.55 -10.89 -4.62
N ASP A 18 -7.49 -11.16 -3.72
CA ASP A 18 -8.07 -10.15 -2.84
C ASP A 18 -7.03 -9.63 -1.84
N PHE A 19 -6.19 -10.50 -1.29
CA PHE A 19 -5.05 -10.12 -0.44
C PHE A 19 -4.09 -9.21 -1.21
N MET A 20 -3.70 -9.60 -2.43
CA MET A 20 -2.73 -8.84 -3.23
C MET A 20 -3.28 -7.45 -3.60
N LYS A 21 -4.55 -7.36 -4.00
CA LYS A 21 -5.20 -6.07 -4.31
C LYS A 21 -5.30 -5.17 -3.08
N GLN A 22 -5.67 -5.71 -1.93
CA GLN A 22 -5.76 -4.92 -0.69
C GLN A 22 -4.38 -4.49 -0.19
N MET A 23 -3.38 -5.37 -0.27
CA MET A 23 -2.04 -5.07 0.18
C MET A 23 -1.39 -3.96 -0.65
N ARG A 24 -1.67 -3.93 -1.96
CA ARG A 24 -1.28 -2.83 -2.84
C ARG A 24 -1.80 -1.49 -2.34
N THR A 25 -3.11 -1.37 -2.12
CA THR A 25 -3.75 -0.14 -1.63
C THR A 25 -3.27 0.24 -0.23
N HIS A 26 -3.09 -0.73 0.66
CA HIS A 26 -2.51 -0.51 1.99
C HIS A 26 -1.11 0.08 1.90
N HIS A 27 -0.28 -0.42 0.97
CA HIS A 27 1.07 0.08 0.77
C HIS A 27 1.10 1.51 0.23
N GLU A 28 0.23 1.84 -0.73
CA GLU A 28 0.09 3.20 -1.24
C GLU A 28 -0.26 4.18 -0.10
N ALA A 29 -1.22 3.81 0.75
CA ALA A 29 -1.61 4.63 1.90
C ALA A 29 -0.46 4.82 2.91
N ALA A 30 0.31 3.76 3.19
CA ALA A 30 1.45 3.82 4.10
C ALA A 30 2.61 4.66 3.53
N ILE A 31 2.85 4.62 2.21
CA ILE A 31 3.79 5.51 1.52
C ILE A 31 3.35 6.97 1.67
N ASP A 32 2.06 7.27 1.47
CA ASP A 32 1.55 8.64 1.61
C ASP A 32 1.69 9.15 3.05
N MET A 33 1.39 8.33 4.06
CA MET A 33 1.64 8.65 5.46
C MET A 33 3.13 8.88 5.75
N ALA A 34 4.01 8.05 5.19
CA ALA A 34 5.46 8.19 5.35
C ALA A 34 5.95 9.52 4.76
N LYS A 35 5.45 9.92 3.57
CA LYS A 35 5.76 11.22 2.95
C LYS A 35 5.34 12.40 3.83
N VAL A 36 4.19 12.32 4.52
CA VAL A 36 3.74 13.35 5.47
C VAL A 36 4.74 13.53 6.61
N VAL A 37 5.27 12.44 7.18
CA VAL A 37 6.29 12.50 8.25
C VAL A 37 7.61 13.05 7.73
N LEU A 38 8.00 12.75 6.49
CA LEU A 38 9.21 13.34 5.90
C LEU A 38 9.09 14.85 5.74
N ALA A 39 7.94 15.33 5.28
CA ALA A 39 7.68 16.75 5.09
C ALA A 39 7.54 17.52 6.41
N ASN A 40 6.82 16.98 7.39
CA ASN A 40 6.37 17.74 8.56
C ASN A 40 6.97 17.26 9.90
N GLY A 41 7.52 16.05 9.95
CA GLY A 41 8.07 15.46 11.16
C GLY A 41 9.34 16.17 11.65
N LYS A 42 9.62 16.07 12.96
CA LYS A 42 10.82 16.64 13.59
C LYS A 42 11.80 15.60 14.12
N ASN A 43 11.33 14.40 14.45
CA ASN A 43 12.16 13.33 15.00
C ASN A 43 12.93 12.58 13.89
N ALA A 44 14.26 12.49 14.01
CA ALA A 44 15.12 11.89 12.99
C ALA A 44 14.87 10.38 12.79
N ASP A 45 14.60 9.63 13.85
CA ASP A 45 14.34 8.19 13.78
C ASP A 45 13.02 7.91 13.04
N THR A 46 11.98 8.72 13.28
CA THR A 46 10.71 8.59 12.56
C THR A 46 10.87 8.87 11.06
N LYS A 47 11.69 9.85 10.67
CA LYS A 47 12.01 10.11 9.25
C LYS A 47 12.81 8.97 8.63
N LYS A 48 13.78 8.42 9.36
CA LYS A 48 14.57 7.27 8.91
C LYS A 48 13.69 6.04 8.72
N LEU A 49 12.72 5.81 9.60
CA LEU A 49 11.72 4.76 9.44
C LEU A 49 10.86 5.00 8.21
N ALA A 50 10.34 6.22 8.01
CA ALA A 50 9.53 6.58 6.85
C ALA A 50 10.26 6.32 5.52
N GLN A 51 11.54 6.68 5.41
CA GLN A 51 12.35 6.38 4.22
C GLN A 51 12.47 4.87 3.94
N LYS A 52 12.68 4.06 4.99
CA LYS A 52 12.76 2.60 4.87
C LYS A 52 11.42 1.99 4.44
N ILE A 53 10.31 2.47 4.99
CA ILE A 53 8.96 2.03 4.64
C ILE A 53 8.70 2.31 3.15
N ILE A 54 8.98 3.54 2.68
CA ILE A 54 8.79 3.89 1.26
C ILE A 54 9.59 2.94 0.36
N ALA A 55 10.89 2.78 0.62
CA ALA A 55 11.75 1.96 -0.22
C ALA A 55 11.38 0.46 -0.22
N ALA A 56 10.85 -0.07 0.89
CA ALA A 56 10.37 -1.44 0.97
C ALA A 56 9.05 -1.59 0.21
N GLN A 57 8.09 -0.71 0.49
CA GLN A 57 6.74 -0.85 -0.03
C GLN A 57 6.63 -0.53 -1.52
N GLU A 58 7.48 0.33 -2.08
CA GLU A 58 7.57 0.50 -3.53
C GLU A 58 8.02 -0.79 -4.24
N LYS A 59 8.94 -1.56 -3.64
CA LYS A 59 9.38 -2.86 -4.18
C LYS A 59 8.30 -3.93 -4.05
N GLU A 60 7.59 -3.91 -2.92
CA GLU A 60 6.47 -4.84 -2.68
C GLU A 60 5.30 -4.54 -3.64
N ILE A 61 4.96 -3.27 -3.89
CA ILE A 61 3.99 -2.88 -4.92
C ILE A 61 4.40 -3.41 -6.30
N ALA A 62 5.67 -3.25 -6.70
CA ALA A 62 6.14 -3.77 -7.98
C ALA A 62 6.03 -5.30 -8.07
N THR A 63 6.27 -6.00 -6.96
CA THR A 63 6.09 -7.45 -6.86
C THR A 63 4.62 -7.85 -6.97
N ILE A 64 3.74 -7.11 -6.29
CA ILE A 64 2.30 -7.32 -6.30
C ILE A 64 1.73 -7.10 -7.70
N ASP A 65 2.09 -6.00 -8.36
CA ASP A 65 1.64 -5.66 -9.71
C ASP A 65 2.08 -6.71 -10.73
N ALA A 66 3.33 -7.19 -10.61
CA ALA A 66 3.83 -8.26 -11.46
C ALA A 66 3.09 -9.59 -11.24
N TRP A 67 2.71 -9.90 -10.00
CA TRP A 67 1.96 -11.11 -9.67
C TRP A 67 0.51 -11.04 -10.18
N LEU A 68 -0.19 -9.93 -9.93
CA LEU A 68 -1.58 -9.71 -10.39
C LEU A 68 -1.67 -9.78 -11.93
N LYS A 69 -0.72 -9.13 -12.63
CA LYS A 69 -0.63 -9.20 -14.09
C LYS A 69 -0.47 -10.63 -14.60
N LYS A 70 0.35 -11.46 -13.94
CA LYS A 70 0.53 -12.89 -14.32
C LYS A 70 -0.73 -13.72 -14.08
N LYS A 71 -1.58 -13.34 -13.12
CA LYS A 71 -2.85 -13.99 -12.82
C LYS A 71 -4.01 -13.51 -13.70
N GLY A 72 -3.80 -12.48 -14.54
CA GLY A 72 -4.85 -11.86 -15.34
C GLY A 72 -5.83 -11.06 -14.49
N ALA A 73 -5.37 -10.55 -13.34
CA ALA A 73 -6.18 -9.91 -12.31
C ALA A 73 -5.87 -8.43 -12.12
#